data_AF-F4RHF5-F1
#
_entry.id   AF-F4RHF5-F1
#
_cell.length_a   1.000
_cell.length_b   1.000
_cell.length_c   1.000
_cell.angle_alpha   90.00
_cell.angle_beta   90.00
_cell.angle_gamma   90.00
#
_symmetry.space_group_name_H-M   'P 1'
#
loop_
_entity.id
_entity.type
_entity.pdbx_description
1 polymer ?
#
loop_
_entity_poly.entity_id
_entity_poly.type
_entity_poly.pdbx_seq_one_letter_code
_entity_poly.pdbx_strand_id
1 'polypeptide(L)'
;MDLYQMIGFGTYQLDLSASEQLGWRSLPFDQPVDEDDNLTGLAFGLIPSGAQAHNPADVLSYNWAFRPVDVCVIKKALWCWDGRVTYPAVLRRGSEEIKLQACALQQREDILGDHLRLAQMYAHAERLLERFKVFVLLNARLTIGQQEDLHKLRIVKNIVVREGKSRDRPDDSNVPRWYSLREPVDRPEYLTSDSLFAPKYRAGGDLASIAALLVCFTHWSYEYHQRHALITGFRGSAGVITDLTMEDNERPWFLGNPSTAGLQLFTATHICDSVWCHGVGFKRPPPYYAME
;
A
#
# COMPACT_ATOMS: atom_id res chain seq x y z
N MET A 1 -2.91 -7.65 -13.64
CA MET A 1 -3.25 -8.94 -13.01
C MET A 1 -4.13 -8.64 -11.80
N ASP A 2 -5.29 -9.30 -11.62
CA ASP A 2 -6.15 -9.05 -10.45
C ASP A 2 -6.04 -10.19 -9.43
N LEU A 3 -5.19 -9.99 -8.42
CA LEU A 3 -4.89 -11.01 -7.41
C LEU A 3 -6.13 -11.44 -6.61
N TYR A 4 -7.09 -10.54 -6.39
CA TYR A 4 -8.35 -10.84 -5.69
C TYR A 4 -9.19 -11.86 -6.47
N GLN A 5 -9.30 -11.67 -7.78
CA GLN A 5 -10.00 -12.60 -8.65
C GLN A 5 -9.29 -13.96 -8.69
N MET A 6 -7.96 -13.96 -8.74
CA MET A 6 -7.15 -15.18 -8.82
C MET A 6 -7.27 -16.07 -7.58
N ILE A 7 -7.36 -15.46 -6.39
CA ILE A 7 -7.54 -16.17 -5.11
C ILE A 7 -9.02 -16.56 -4.87
N GLY A 8 -9.96 -16.04 -5.67
CA GLY A 8 -11.38 -16.37 -5.55
C GLY A 8 -12.12 -15.51 -4.51
N PHE A 9 -11.63 -14.30 -4.25
CA PHE A 9 -12.45 -13.27 -3.62
C PHE A 9 -13.48 -12.74 -4.61
N GLY A 10 -13.11 -12.58 -5.88
CA GLY A 10 -13.95 -12.02 -6.95
C GLY A 10 -13.34 -10.73 -7.50
N THR A 11 -14.04 -10.08 -8.43
CA THR A 11 -13.66 -8.76 -8.94
C THR A 11 -14.39 -7.69 -8.14
N TYR A 12 -13.68 -7.05 -7.21
CA TYR A 12 -14.21 -5.91 -6.47
C TYR A 12 -13.32 -4.69 -6.68
N GLN A 13 -13.96 -3.59 -7.04
CA GLN A 13 -13.38 -2.27 -6.84
C GLN A 13 -13.82 -1.81 -5.45
N LEU A 14 -12.85 -1.42 -4.62
CA LEU A 14 -13.13 -0.80 -3.34
C LEU A 14 -13.78 0.56 -3.60
N ASP A 15 -15.10 0.65 -3.48
CA ASP A 15 -15.79 1.93 -3.52
C ASP A 15 -15.84 2.46 -2.10
N LEU A 16 -14.86 3.28 -1.72
CA LEU A 16 -14.72 3.81 -0.37
C LEU A 16 -14.67 5.33 -0.43
N SER A 17 -15.84 5.96 -0.27
CA SER A 17 -15.93 7.42 -0.20
C SER A 17 -15.46 7.98 1.15
N ALA A 18 -15.46 7.16 2.19
CA ALA A 18 -14.97 7.52 3.53
C ALA A 18 -13.69 6.74 3.92
N SER A 19 -12.79 6.52 2.97
CA SER A 19 -11.58 5.69 3.16
C SER A 19 -10.70 6.10 4.36
N GLU A 20 -10.79 7.35 4.80
CA GLU A 20 -10.15 7.90 5.99
C GLU A 20 -10.51 7.13 7.27
N GLN A 21 -11.69 6.52 7.32
CA GLN A 21 -12.12 5.69 8.44
C GLN A 21 -11.31 4.40 8.58
N LEU A 22 -10.60 3.95 7.53
CA LEU A 22 -9.69 2.81 7.60
C LEU A 22 -8.53 3.04 8.57
N GLY A 23 -8.10 4.29 8.78
CA GLY A 23 -7.00 4.63 9.70
C GLY A 23 -7.41 4.74 11.16
N TRP A 24 -8.72 4.84 11.43
CA TRP A 24 -9.25 4.92 12.79
C TRP A 24 -9.59 3.56 13.38
N ARG A 25 -9.81 2.56 12.53
CA ARG A 25 -10.33 1.26 12.96
C ARG A 25 -9.65 0.15 12.16
N SER A 26 -9.04 -0.79 12.89
CA SER A 26 -8.81 -2.11 12.31
C SER A 26 -10.16 -2.70 11.97
N LEU A 27 -10.39 -2.98 10.69
CA LEU A 27 -11.63 -3.61 10.25
C LEU A 27 -11.77 -4.99 10.89
N PRO A 28 -13.01 -5.42 11.20
CA PRO A 28 -13.23 -6.77 11.69
C PRO A 28 -12.72 -7.78 10.66
N PHE A 29 -12.18 -8.88 11.16
CA PHE A 29 -11.79 -10.02 10.35
C PHE A 29 -12.45 -11.28 10.91
N ASP A 30 -12.89 -12.14 10.01
CA ASP A 30 -13.40 -13.44 10.40
C ASP A 30 -12.20 -14.27 10.90
N GLN A 31 -12.25 -14.70 12.16
CA GLN A 31 -11.25 -15.63 12.67
C GLN A 31 -11.47 -16.99 12.00
N PRO A 32 -10.44 -17.60 11.40
CA PRO A 32 -10.52 -19.00 11.01
C PRO A 32 -10.80 -19.81 12.28
N VAL A 33 -11.85 -20.63 12.27
CA VAL A 33 -12.14 -21.53 13.40
C VAL A 33 -10.95 -22.48 13.55
N ASP A 34 -10.43 -22.61 14.77
CA ASP A 34 -9.34 -23.53 15.12
C ASP A 34 -9.76 -24.98 14.82
N GLU A 35 -9.55 -25.43 13.58
CA GLU A 35 -9.55 -26.83 13.21
C GLU A 35 -8.15 -27.15 12.69
N ASP A 36 -7.27 -27.68 13.55
CA ASP A 36 -6.07 -28.53 13.33
C ASP A 36 -5.09 -28.28 12.15
N ASP A 37 -5.25 -27.23 11.34
CA ASP A 37 -4.82 -27.25 9.93
C ASP A 37 -3.79 -26.16 9.61
N ASN A 38 -2.73 -26.08 10.42
CA ASN A 38 -1.52 -25.33 10.03
C ASN A 38 -0.95 -25.80 8.68
N LEU A 39 -1.42 -26.92 8.12
CA LEU A 39 -1.05 -27.43 6.80
C LEU A 39 -1.59 -26.57 5.66
N THR A 40 -2.73 -25.91 5.84
CA THR A 40 -3.38 -25.13 4.78
C THR A 40 -2.99 -23.65 4.88
N GLY A 41 -2.46 -23.10 3.79
CA GLY A 41 -2.18 -21.67 3.66
C GLY A 41 -3.48 -20.87 3.63
N LEU A 42 -3.46 -19.65 4.16
CA LEU A 42 -4.63 -18.78 4.22
C LEU A 42 -4.32 -17.45 3.59
N ALA A 43 -5.21 -16.94 2.75
CA ALA A 43 -5.18 -15.58 2.23
C ALA A 43 -6.34 -14.77 2.81
N PHE A 44 -6.10 -13.51 3.14
CA PHE A 44 -7.07 -12.54 3.65
C PHE A 44 -7.19 -11.38 2.66
N GLY A 45 -8.42 -11.12 2.22
CA GLY A 45 -8.76 -10.06 1.29
C GLY A 45 -9.85 -9.16 1.87
N LEU A 46 -9.77 -7.87 1.58
CA LEU A 46 -10.79 -6.90 1.95
C LEU A 46 -11.96 -7.01 0.97
N ILE A 47 -13.14 -7.40 1.46
CA ILE A 47 -14.34 -7.59 0.63
C ILE A 47 -15.53 -6.82 1.20
N PRO A 48 -16.57 -6.53 0.40
CA PRO A 48 -17.84 -6.04 0.92
C PRO A 48 -18.46 -7.06 1.87
N SER A 49 -18.90 -6.60 3.04
CA SER A 49 -19.70 -7.37 3.97
C SER A 49 -21.04 -7.67 3.30
N GLY A 50 -21.39 -8.95 3.18
CA GLY A 50 -22.64 -9.39 2.57
C GLY A 50 -23.90 -9.04 3.38
N ALA A 51 -23.74 -8.49 4.58
CA ALA A 51 -24.86 -7.89 5.33
C ALA A 51 -25.33 -6.64 4.57
N GLN A 52 -26.64 -6.32 4.63
CA GLN A 52 -27.25 -5.16 3.97
C GLN A 52 -26.53 -3.84 4.33
N ALA A 53 -25.45 -3.54 3.63
CA ALA A 53 -24.77 -2.27 3.71
C ALA A 53 -25.71 -1.23 3.14
N HIS A 54 -26.24 -0.36 4.01
CA HIS A 54 -27.08 0.74 3.57
C HIS A 54 -26.33 1.71 2.63
N ASN A 55 -24.99 1.69 2.66
CA ASN A 55 -24.14 2.46 1.78
C ASN A 55 -22.83 1.70 1.48
N PRO A 56 -22.58 1.26 0.24
CA PRO A 56 -21.35 0.55 -0.13
C PRO A 56 -20.10 1.44 -0.04
N ALA A 57 -20.27 2.76 0.12
CA ALA A 57 -19.18 3.71 0.26
C ALA A 57 -18.67 3.88 1.71
N ASP A 58 -19.37 3.28 2.67
CA ASP A 58 -19.02 3.26 4.09
C ASP A 58 -17.93 2.21 4.36
N VAL A 59 -16.88 2.57 5.10
CA VAL A 59 -15.83 1.61 5.49
C VAL A 59 -16.39 0.44 6.30
N LEU A 60 -17.47 0.66 7.06
CA LEU A 60 -18.13 -0.38 7.83
C LEU A 60 -18.88 -1.41 6.97
N SER A 61 -19.08 -1.15 5.68
CA SER A 61 -19.60 -2.15 4.75
C SER A 61 -18.55 -3.13 4.24
N TYR A 62 -17.33 -3.11 4.79
CA TYR A 62 -16.24 -4.01 4.40
C TYR A 62 -15.73 -4.82 5.59
N ASN A 63 -15.28 -6.03 5.31
CA ASN A 63 -14.63 -6.90 6.27
C ASN A 63 -13.46 -7.65 5.61
N TRP A 64 -12.57 -8.16 6.45
CA TRP A 64 -11.54 -9.09 6.00
C TRP A 64 -12.11 -10.51 5.96
N ALA A 65 -12.25 -11.04 4.75
CA ALA A 65 -12.58 -12.44 4.54
C ALA A 65 -11.34 -13.25 4.21
N PHE A 66 -11.40 -14.56 4.45
CA PHE A 66 -10.30 -15.46 4.15
C PHE A 66 -10.67 -16.55 3.14
N ARG A 67 -9.64 -17.06 2.46
CA ARG A 67 -9.70 -18.21 1.54
C ARG A 67 -8.50 -19.13 1.76
N PRO A 68 -8.67 -20.45 1.67
CA PRO A 68 -7.54 -21.36 1.63
C PRO A 68 -6.74 -21.15 0.33
N VAL A 69 -5.41 -21.19 0.43
CA VAL A 69 -4.49 -21.02 -0.69
C VAL A 69 -3.27 -21.92 -0.55
N ASP A 70 -2.70 -22.33 -1.68
CA ASP A 70 -1.37 -22.96 -1.75
C ASP A 70 -0.37 -21.89 -2.22
N VAL A 71 0.29 -21.26 -1.26
CA VAL A 71 1.35 -20.28 -1.51
C VAL A 71 2.64 -20.81 -0.92
N CYS A 72 3.70 -20.80 -1.74
CA CYS A 72 5.06 -21.14 -1.33
C CYS A 72 5.96 -19.92 -1.43
N VAL A 73 6.61 -19.54 -0.32
CA VAL A 73 7.54 -18.43 -0.25
C VAL A 73 8.97 -18.96 -0.35
N ILE A 74 9.69 -18.56 -1.39
CA ILE A 74 11.07 -18.96 -1.62
C ILE A 74 11.96 -18.08 -0.72
N LYS A 75 12.60 -18.68 0.30
CA LYS A 75 13.37 -17.96 1.35
C LYS A 75 14.71 -17.36 0.87
N LYS A 76 14.78 -16.90 -0.39
CA LYS A 76 15.88 -16.12 -0.96
C LYS A 76 15.42 -14.68 -1.11
N ALA A 77 15.82 -13.82 -0.18
CA ALA A 77 15.41 -12.40 -0.19
C ALA A 77 15.82 -11.73 -1.52
N LEU A 78 14.90 -10.94 -2.08
CA LEU A 78 15.15 -10.08 -3.23
C LEU A 78 15.71 -8.73 -2.79
N TRP A 79 15.07 -8.09 -1.80
CA TRP A 79 15.50 -6.82 -1.21
C TRP A 79 14.88 -6.61 0.17
N CYS A 80 15.48 -5.70 0.94
CA CYS A 80 15.03 -5.28 2.27
C CYS A 80 14.99 -3.75 2.35
N TRP A 81 13.84 -3.20 2.72
CA TRP A 81 13.61 -1.75 2.87
C TRP A 81 12.74 -1.48 4.09
N ASP A 82 13.17 -0.56 4.96
CA ASP A 82 12.41 -0.07 6.12
C ASP A 82 11.87 -1.20 7.00
N GLY A 83 12.69 -2.22 7.24
CA GLY A 83 12.30 -3.39 8.02
C GLY A 83 11.42 -4.41 7.30
N ARG A 84 11.06 -4.17 6.04
CA ARG A 84 10.30 -5.10 5.20
C ARG A 84 11.22 -5.89 4.29
N VAL A 85 11.06 -7.20 4.20
CA VAL A 85 11.86 -8.08 3.34
C VAL A 85 10.97 -8.70 2.26
N THR A 86 11.34 -8.51 0.99
CA THR A 86 10.59 -9.11 -0.12
C THR A 86 11.24 -10.41 -0.57
N TYR A 87 10.42 -11.43 -0.75
CA TYR A 87 10.78 -12.76 -1.24
C TYR A 87 10.01 -13.09 -2.53
N PRO A 88 10.56 -13.93 -3.43
CA PRO A 88 9.76 -14.55 -4.48
C PRO A 88 8.73 -15.49 -3.85
N ALA A 89 7.53 -15.53 -4.42
CA ALA A 89 6.48 -16.44 -4.02
C ALA A 89 5.82 -17.08 -5.24
N VAL A 90 5.20 -18.24 -5.02
CA VAL A 90 4.42 -18.95 -6.04
C VAL A 90 3.06 -19.27 -5.44
N LEU A 91 1.99 -18.82 -6.10
CA LEU A 91 0.62 -19.27 -5.84
C LEU A 91 0.32 -20.44 -6.79
N ARG A 92 -0.08 -21.59 -6.24
CA ARG A 92 -0.47 -22.77 -7.02
C ARG A 92 -1.99 -22.86 -7.11
N ARG A 93 -2.49 -23.09 -8.32
CA ARG A 93 -3.91 -23.29 -8.59
C ARG A 93 -4.10 -24.45 -9.55
N GLY A 94 -4.40 -25.63 -9.01
CA GLY A 94 -4.38 -26.86 -9.81
C GLY A 94 -2.98 -27.11 -10.36
N SER A 95 -2.82 -27.14 -11.68
CA SER A 95 -1.52 -27.29 -12.35
C SER A 95 -0.83 -25.96 -12.67
N GLU A 96 -1.48 -24.82 -12.44
CA GLU A 96 -0.92 -23.50 -12.75
C GLU A 96 -0.05 -23.00 -11.59
N GLU A 97 1.16 -22.52 -11.91
CA GLU A 97 2.04 -21.82 -10.98
C GLU A 97 2.14 -20.35 -11.35
N ILE A 98 1.76 -19.48 -10.42
CA ILE A 98 1.70 -18.03 -10.63
C ILE A 98 2.81 -17.38 -9.80
N LYS A 99 3.75 -16.71 -10.47
CA LYS A 99 4.86 -16.00 -9.82
C LYS A 99 4.37 -14.70 -9.18
N LEU A 100 4.71 -14.52 -7.91
CA LEU A 100 4.33 -13.39 -7.06
C LEU A 100 5.53 -12.95 -6.22
N GLN A 101 5.31 -11.93 -5.41
CA GLN A 101 6.21 -11.51 -4.35
C GLN A 101 5.51 -11.53 -3.00
N ALA A 102 6.21 -11.98 -1.97
CA ALA A 102 5.75 -11.97 -0.59
C ALA A 102 6.61 -11.00 0.22
N CYS A 103 5.97 -9.96 0.76
CA CYS A 103 6.63 -8.98 1.62
C CYS A 103 6.42 -9.35 3.09
N ALA A 104 7.50 -9.65 3.80
CA ALA A 104 7.50 -9.96 5.22
C ALA A 104 7.81 -8.72 6.06
N LEU A 105 7.23 -8.66 7.26
CA LEU A 105 7.59 -7.69 8.29
C LEU A 105 8.73 -8.21 9.16
N GLN A 106 9.30 -7.36 10.01
CA GLN A 106 10.25 -7.83 11.01
C GLN A 106 9.58 -8.80 11.97
N GLN A 107 10.36 -9.71 12.57
CA GLN A 107 9.81 -10.77 13.43
C GLN A 107 8.95 -10.24 14.60
N ARG A 108 9.26 -9.05 15.12
CA ARG A 108 8.50 -8.41 16.21
C ARG A 108 7.13 -7.85 15.76
N GLU A 109 6.92 -7.75 14.45
CA GLU A 109 5.77 -7.14 13.75
C GLU A 109 5.04 -8.19 12.88
N ASP A 110 5.46 -9.46 12.96
CA ASP A 110 4.94 -10.56 12.13
C ASP A 110 3.68 -11.19 12.73
N ILE A 111 2.70 -10.34 13.04
CA ILE A 111 1.36 -10.74 13.51
C ILE A 111 0.31 -10.36 12.48
N LEU A 112 -0.77 -11.16 12.39
CA LEU A 112 -1.85 -10.94 11.43
C LEU A 112 -2.38 -9.50 11.45
N GLY A 113 -2.61 -8.96 12.65
CA GLY A 113 -3.15 -7.61 12.82
C GLY A 113 -2.32 -6.52 12.15
N ASP A 114 -0.99 -6.62 12.21
CA ASP A 114 -0.09 -5.62 11.60
C ASP A 114 -0.10 -5.74 10.07
N HIS A 115 -0.12 -6.96 9.53
CA HIS A 115 -0.26 -7.17 8.09
C HIS A 115 -1.62 -6.70 7.56
N LEU A 116 -2.71 -6.92 8.31
CA LEU A 116 -4.04 -6.41 7.94
C LEU A 116 -4.04 -4.88 7.93
N ARG A 117 -3.48 -4.23 8.95
CA ARG A 117 -3.34 -2.77 9.00
C ARG A 117 -2.51 -2.21 7.84
N LEU A 118 -1.39 -2.87 7.51
CA LEU A 118 -0.59 -2.54 6.34
C LEU A 118 -1.45 -2.58 5.06
N ALA A 119 -2.20 -3.67 4.87
CA ALA A 119 -3.06 -3.81 3.71
C ALA A 119 -4.20 -2.76 3.68
N GLN A 120 -4.77 -2.39 4.84
CA GLN A 120 -5.74 -1.28 4.96
C GLN A 120 -5.13 0.06 4.55
N MET A 121 -3.90 0.37 4.98
CA MET A 121 -3.19 1.60 4.60
C MET A 121 -3.01 1.67 3.07
N TYR A 122 -2.68 0.56 2.41
CA TYR A 122 -2.56 0.53 0.94
C TYR A 122 -3.90 0.71 0.25
N ALA A 123 -4.98 0.11 0.77
CA ALA A 123 -6.33 0.31 0.26
C ALA A 123 -6.75 1.79 0.35
N HIS A 124 -6.47 2.44 1.48
CA HIS A 124 -6.72 3.89 1.64
C HIS A 124 -5.88 4.73 0.68
N ALA A 125 -4.58 4.45 0.59
CA ALA A 125 -3.68 5.16 -0.31
C ALA A 125 -4.11 5.03 -1.78
N GLU A 126 -4.63 3.87 -2.20
CA GLU A 126 -5.19 3.68 -3.54
C GLU A 126 -6.38 4.61 -3.80
N ARG A 127 -7.30 4.75 -2.84
CA ARG A 127 -8.44 5.67 -2.97
C ARG A 127 -7.99 7.13 -3.06
N LEU A 128 -6.99 7.51 -2.27
CA LEU A 128 -6.40 8.84 -2.32
C LEU A 128 -5.70 9.10 -3.66
N LEU A 129 -5.00 8.11 -4.21
CA LEU A 129 -4.38 8.22 -5.52
C LEU A 129 -5.42 8.46 -6.62
N GLU A 130 -6.56 7.76 -6.59
CA GLU A 130 -7.64 7.99 -7.56
C GLU A 130 -8.24 9.41 -7.44
N ARG A 131 -8.44 9.91 -6.22
CA ARG A 131 -8.87 11.30 -6.00
C ARG A 131 -7.85 12.31 -6.50
N PHE A 132 -6.58 12.06 -6.24
CA PHE A 132 -5.49 12.89 -6.72
C PHE A 132 -5.45 12.95 -8.25
N LYS A 133 -5.60 11.81 -8.95
CA LYS A 133 -5.66 11.78 -10.41
C LYS A 133 -6.76 12.68 -10.94
N VAL A 134 -7.97 12.59 -10.38
CA VAL A 134 -9.10 13.45 -10.75
C VAL A 134 -8.77 14.92 -10.48
N PHE A 135 -8.21 15.23 -9.31
CA PHE A 135 -7.80 16.60 -8.97
C PHE A 135 -6.80 17.17 -9.98
N VAL A 136 -5.76 16.42 -10.34
CA VAL A 136 -4.74 16.86 -11.29
C VAL A 136 -5.34 17.07 -12.68
N LEU A 137 -6.19 16.16 -13.16
CA LEU A 137 -6.87 16.29 -14.46
C LEU A 137 -7.74 17.54 -14.55
N LEU A 138 -8.35 17.96 -13.42
CA LEU A 138 -9.21 19.14 -13.37
C LEU A 138 -8.43 20.45 -13.21
N ASN A 139 -7.25 20.41 -12.59
CA ASN A 139 -6.53 21.62 -12.16
C ASN A 139 -5.23 21.90 -12.94
N ALA A 140 -4.69 20.94 -13.69
CA ALA A 140 -3.47 21.10 -14.46
C ALA A 140 -3.70 20.96 -15.97
N ARG A 141 -2.92 21.72 -16.76
CA ARG A 141 -2.82 21.54 -18.21
C ARG A 141 -1.78 20.48 -18.52
N LEU A 142 -2.23 19.25 -18.73
CA LEU A 142 -1.35 18.11 -18.97
C LEU A 142 -1.07 17.92 -20.46
N THR A 143 0.17 17.56 -20.80
CA THR A 143 0.48 16.98 -22.11
C THR A 143 -0.10 15.56 -22.21
N ILE A 144 -0.19 15.02 -23.43
CA ILE A 144 -0.66 13.63 -23.65
C ILE A 144 0.19 12.64 -22.84
N GLY A 145 1.51 12.77 -22.88
CA GLY A 145 2.41 11.88 -22.10
C GLY A 145 2.19 11.98 -20.59
N GLN A 146 1.91 13.18 -20.06
CA GLN A 146 1.57 13.36 -18.65
C GLN A 146 0.24 12.71 -18.26
N GLN A 147 -0.77 12.78 -19.14
CA GLN A 147 -2.04 12.08 -18.92
C GLN A 147 -1.82 10.56 -18.90
N GLU A 148 -1.01 10.04 -19.82
CA GLU A 148 -0.64 8.63 -19.85
C GLU A 148 0.10 8.20 -18.58
N ASP A 149 1.08 8.97 -18.12
CA ASP A 149 1.80 8.71 -16.87
C ASP A 149 0.84 8.67 -15.67
N LEU A 150 -0.07 9.64 -15.60
CA LEU A 150 -1.07 9.73 -14.54
C LEU A 150 -2.03 8.53 -14.54
N HIS A 151 -2.45 8.06 -15.71
CA HIS A 151 -3.32 6.89 -15.84
C HIS A 151 -2.59 5.57 -15.55
N LYS A 152 -1.29 5.48 -15.83
CA LYS A 152 -0.47 4.29 -15.52
C LYS A 152 -0.24 4.11 -14.02
N LEU A 153 -0.23 5.20 -13.25
CA LEU A 153 -0.01 5.13 -11.81
C LEU A 153 -1.04 4.25 -11.11
N ARG A 154 -0.61 3.31 -10.28
CA ARG A 154 -1.47 2.55 -9.38
C ARG A 154 -0.69 2.01 -8.20
N ILE A 155 -1.39 1.77 -7.10
CA ILE A 155 -0.82 1.11 -5.94
C ILE A 155 -0.97 -0.40 -6.11
N VAL A 156 0.07 -1.15 -5.74
CA VAL A 156 0.02 -2.61 -5.81
C VAL A 156 -1.04 -3.13 -4.83
N LYS A 157 -1.86 -4.09 -5.28
CA LYS A 157 -2.79 -4.76 -4.38
C LYS A 157 -2.02 -5.63 -3.39
N ASN A 158 -2.36 -5.52 -2.11
CA ASN A 158 -1.81 -6.36 -1.05
C ASN A 158 -2.89 -7.32 -0.55
N ILE A 159 -2.56 -8.60 -0.51
CA ILE A 159 -3.36 -9.65 0.11
C ILE A 159 -2.52 -10.28 1.22
N VAL A 160 -3.06 -10.34 2.43
CA VAL A 160 -2.31 -10.89 3.56
C VAL A 160 -2.37 -12.41 3.48
N VAL A 161 -1.24 -13.09 3.56
CA VAL A 161 -1.15 -14.54 3.43
C VAL A 161 -0.33 -15.16 4.55
N ARG A 162 -0.77 -16.33 5.00
CA ARG A 162 -0.01 -17.26 5.83
C ARG A 162 0.39 -18.44 4.96
N GLU A 163 1.68 -18.76 4.93
CA GLU A 163 2.17 -19.98 4.29
C GLU A 163 1.69 -21.21 5.08
N GLY A 164 1.20 -22.23 4.38
CA GLY A 164 0.85 -23.53 5.00
C GLY A 164 2.12 -24.31 5.36
N LYS A 165 2.07 -25.12 6.42
CA LYS A 165 3.16 -26.03 6.78
C LYS A 165 3.31 -27.09 5.69
N SER A 166 4.48 -27.12 5.04
CA SER A 166 4.83 -28.21 4.15
C SER A 166 5.09 -29.48 4.96
N ARG A 167 4.46 -30.61 4.57
CA ARG A 167 4.78 -31.92 5.14
C ARG A 167 6.23 -32.34 4.87
N ASP A 168 6.82 -31.83 3.79
CA ASP A 168 8.15 -32.23 3.29
C ASP A 168 9.28 -31.31 3.78
N ARG A 169 8.94 -30.20 4.44
CA ARG A 169 9.90 -29.26 5.05
C ARG A 169 9.48 -28.95 6.49
N PRO A 170 9.90 -29.76 7.47
CA PRO A 170 9.81 -29.38 8.86
C PRO A 170 10.78 -28.22 9.09
N ASP A 171 10.31 -26.99 8.86
CA ASP A 171 11.05 -25.78 9.24
C ASP A 171 11.03 -25.63 10.78
N ASP A 172 12.15 -25.17 11.35
CA ASP A 172 12.49 -25.20 12.78
C ASP A 172 11.66 -24.22 13.63
N SER A 173 10.97 -23.27 13.01
CA SER A 173 10.09 -22.35 13.73
C SER A 173 8.64 -22.81 13.65
N ASN A 174 8.10 -23.30 14.77
CA ASN A 174 6.69 -23.68 14.89
C ASN A 174 5.71 -22.48 14.78
N VAL A 175 6.24 -21.26 14.55
CA VAL A 175 5.50 -20.00 14.48
C VAL A 175 5.10 -19.72 13.02
N PRO A 176 3.80 -19.57 12.71
CA PRO A 176 3.36 -19.20 11.38
C PRO A 176 3.86 -17.79 11.02
N ARG A 177 4.37 -17.63 9.79
CA ARG A 177 4.75 -16.32 9.26
C ARG A 177 3.67 -15.75 8.35
N TRP A 178 3.51 -14.44 8.42
CA TRP A 178 2.58 -13.70 7.61
C TRP A 178 3.32 -12.88 6.56
N TYR A 179 2.67 -12.67 5.41
CA TYR A 179 3.23 -11.93 4.29
C TYR A 179 2.16 -11.07 3.64
N SER A 180 2.55 -9.95 3.05
CA SER A 180 1.75 -9.25 2.06
C SER A 180 2.11 -9.76 0.67
N LEU A 181 1.20 -10.52 0.06
CA LEU A 181 1.32 -11.08 -1.28
C LEU A 181 0.94 -10.03 -2.31
N ARG A 182 1.81 -9.84 -3.30
CA ARG A 182 1.69 -8.83 -4.35
C ARG A 182 2.20 -9.33 -5.70
N GLU A 183 1.83 -8.64 -6.77
CA GLU A 183 2.36 -8.95 -8.10
C GLU A 183 3.88 -8.72 -8.16
N PRO A 184 4.61 -9.45 -9.03
CA PRO A 184 6.03 -9.22 -9.19
C PRO A 184 6.25 -7.86 -9.83
N VAL A 185 7.01 -7.02 -9.15
CA VAL A 185 7.56 -5.78 -9.71
C VAL A 185 9.07 -5.93 -9.72
N ASP A 186 9.72 -5.47 -10.78
CA ASP A 186 11.18 -5.42 -10.83
C ASP A 186 11.73 -4.52 -9.72
N ARG A 187 13.05 -4.48 -9.59
CA ARG A 187 13.69 -3.61 -8.61
C ARG A 187 13.15 -2.17 -8.77
N PRO A 188 12.69 -1.50 -7.69
CA PRO A 188 12.14 -0.16 -7.77
C PRO A 188 13.05 0.81 -8.54
N GLU A 189 12.48 1.48 -9.55
CA GLU A 189 13.15 2.42 -10.45
C GLU A 189 13.00 3.86 -9.96
N TYR A 190 11.87 4.17 -9.32
CA TYR A 190 11.67 5.44 -8.61
C TYR A 190 11.59 5.18 -7.11
N LEU A 191 12.28 6.05 -6.36
CA LEU A 191 12.29 6.05 -4.90
C LEU A 191 12.17 7.49 -4.42
N THR A 192 11.03 7.87 -3.86
CA THR A 192 10.91 9.12 -3.10
C THR A 192 11.37 8.83 -1.67
N SER A 193 12.33 9.61 -1.16
CA SER A 193 12.91 9.35 0.16
C SER A 193 11.86 9.50 1.28
N ASP A 194 11.85 8.54 2.22
CA ASP A 194 11.02 8.58 3.44
C ASP A 194 11.37 9.80 4.33
N SER A 195 12.57 10.37 4.18
CA SER A 195 13.08 11.49 4.98
C SER A 195 13.57 12.70 4.18
N LEU A 196 13.56 12.62 2.84
CA LEU A 196 13.99 13.75 1.99
C LEU A 196 12.92 14.18 0.99
N PHE A 197 11.76 13.52 0.95
CA PHE A 197 10.58 13.85 0.12
C PHE A 197 10.85 14.13 -1.37
N ALA A 198 12.06 13.86 -1.82
CA ALA A 198 12.58 14.06 -3.15
C ALA A 198 13.10 12.71 -3.68
N PRO A 199 13.17 12.55 -5.01
CA PRO A 199 13.69 11.32 -5.60
C PRO A 199 15.15 11.10 -5.17
N LYS A 200 15.48 9.95 -4.57
CA LYS A 200 16.87 9.63 -4.13
C LYS A 200 17.87 9.62 -5.28
N TYR A 201 17.40 9.31 -6.48
CA TYR A 201 18.15 9.36 -7.72
C TYR A 201 17.39 10.28 -8.67
N ARG A 202 18.11 11.17 -9.38
CA ARG A 202 17.52 11.88 -10.54
C ARG A 202 17.21 10.82 -11.58
N ALA A 203 16.02 10.26 -11.51
CA ALA A 203 15.56 9.33 -12.50
C ALA A 203 15.54 10.09 -13.84
N GLY A 204 16.21 9.56 -14.87
CA GLY A 204 16.24 10.20 -16.18
C GLY A 204 14.95 9.94 -16.95
N GLY A 205 14.63 10.80 -17.91
CA GLY A 205 13.49 10.60 -18.83
C GLY A 205 12.14 10.50 -18.11
N ASP A 206 11.32 9.54 -18.51
CA ASP A 206 9.94 9.34 -18.03
C ASP A 206 9.86 9.09 -16.52
N LEU A 207 10.89 8.46 -15.94
CA LEU A 207 10.94 8.23 -14.50
C LEU A 207 11.07 9.53 -13.70
N ALA A 208 11.64 10.59 -14.29
CA ALA A 208 11.68 11.92 -13.67
C ALA A 208 10.27 12.49 -13.49
N SER A 209 9.43 12.32 -14.51
CA SER A 209 8.04 12.77 -14.54
C SER A 209 7.22 12.07 -13.46
N ILE A 210 7.31 10.74 -13.38
CA ILE A 210 6.63 9.92 -12.36
C ILE A 210 7.11 10.31 -10.96
N ALA A 211 8.42 10.43 -10.74
CA ALA A 211 8.93 10.78 -9.42
C ALA A 211 8.47 12.18 -8.99
N ALA A 212 8.46 13.15 -9.91
CA ALA A 212 7.94 14.50 -9.68
C ALA A 212 6.42 14.52 -9.40
N LEU A 213 5.66 13.63 -10.07
CA LEU A 213 4.24 13.44 -9.84
C LEU A 213 3.97 12.88 -8.44
N LEU A 214 4.78 11.93 -7.96
CA LEU A 214 4.68 11.36 -6.61
C LEU A 214 5.02 12.39 -5.53
N VAL A 215 5.99 13.28 -5.77
CA VAL A 215 6.26 14.42 -4.89
C VAL A 215 5.05 15.36 -4.80
N CYS A 216 4.37 15.60 -5.93
CA CYS A 216 3.11 16.35 -5.96
C CYS A 216 1.99 15.60 -5.22
N PHE A 217 1.92 14.27 -5.33
CA PHE A 217 0.94 13.47 -4.61
C PHE A 217 1.14 13.55 -3.09
N THR A 218 2.39 13.53 -2.59
CA THR A 218 2.67 13.79 -1.17
C THR A 218 2.12 15.14 -0.74
N HIS A 219 2.40 16.20 -1.49
CA HIS A 219 1.91 17.54 -1.17
C HIS A 219 0.39 17.65 -1.23
N TRP A 220 -0.24 17.09 -2.27
CA TRP A 220 -1.68 17.05 -2.36
C TRP A 220 -2.29 16.31 -1.17
N SER A 221 -1.74 15.15 -0.79
CA SER A 221 -2.24 14.39 0.36
C SER A 221 -2.10 15.17 1.67
N TYR A 222 -1.05 15.97 1.81
CA TYR A 222 -0.85 16.87 2.95
C TYR A 222 -1.95 17.94 3.04
N GLU A 223 -2.20 18.68 1.96
CA GLU A 223 -3.25 19.70 1.94
C GLU A 223 -4.66 19.07 2.02
N TYR A 224 -4.86 17.91 1.40
CA TYR A 224 -6.12 17.16 1.45
C TYR A 224 -6.52 16.79 2.89
N HIS A 225 -5.57 16.34 3.71
CA HIS A 225 -5.80 16.04 5.12
C HIS A 225 -5.70 17.26 6.03
N GLN A 226 -5.88 18.48 5.49
CA GLN A 226 -5.78 19.72 6.27
C GLN A 226 -4.46 19.83 7.04
N ARG A 227 -3.38 19.22 6.53
CA ARG A 227 -2.03 19.20 7.11
C ARG A 227 -1.81 18.27 8.30
N HIS A 228 -2.75 17.37 8.58
CA HIS A 228 -2.65 16.39 9.67
C HIS A 228 -2.02 15.06 9.24
N ALA A 229 -2.01 14.75 7.93
CA ALA A 229 -1.44 13.52 7.40
C ALA A 229 -0.90 13.69 5.98
N LEU A 230 0.03 12.84 5.56
CA LEU A 230 0.55 12.76 4.20
C LEU A 230 0.94 11.33 3.82
N ILE A 231 1.01 11.05 2.52
CA ILE A 231 1.58 9.80 1.98
C ILE A 231 2.95 10.09 1.38
N THR A 232 3.93 9.27 1.73
CA THR A 232 5.32 9.40 1.29
C THR A 232 5.98 8.03 1.11
N GLY A 233 7.30 8.00 0.91
CA GLY A 233 8.09 6.77 0.90
C GLY A 233 7.85 5.87 -0.32
N PHE A 234 7.38 6.47 -1.41
CA PHE A 234 7.02 5.77 -2.63
C PHE A 234 8.21 5.03 -3.23
N ARG A 235 8.03 3.74 -3.50
CA ARG A 235 8.92 2.91 -4.32
C ARG A 235 8.08 2.17 -5.37
N GLY A 236 8.63 1.99 -6.56
CA GLY A 236 7.93 1.28 -7.62
C GLY A 236 8.65 1.29 -8.96
N SER A 237 8.01 0.71 -9.97
CA SER A 237 8.50 0.64 -11.36
C SER A 237 7.32 0.64 -12.32
N ALA A 238 7.50 1.21 -13.51
CA ALA A 238 6.49 1.22 -14.58
C ALA A 238 5.09 1.69 -14.14
N GLY A 239 5.01 2.66 -13.22
CA GLY A 239 3.75 3.19 -12.67
C GLY A 239 3.12 2.36 -11.56
N VAL A 240 3.72 1.23 -11.16
CA VAL A 240 3.24 0.40 -10.05
C VAL A 240 3.98 0.75 -8.76
N ILE A 241 3.28 1.38 -7.82
CA ILE A 241 3.78 1.74 -6.50
C ILE A 241 3.72 0.51 -5.60
N THR A 242 4.88 -0.03 -5.22
CA THR A 242 5.01 -1.23 -4.38
C THR A 242 5.10 -0.92 -2.91
N ASP A 243 5.72 0.22 -2.58
CA ASP A 243 5.93 0.63 -1.20
C ASP A 243 5.52 2.08 -1.01
N LEU A 244 4.86 2.36 0.11
CA LEU A 244 4.49 3.68 0.59
C LEU A 244 4.38 3.65 2.11
N THR A 245 4.32 4.84 2.70
CA THR A 245 4.10 5.06 4.14
C THR A 245 3.10 6.20 4.30
N MET A 246 2.24 6.10 5.30
CA MET A 246 1.39 7.20 5.73
C MET A 246 1.91 7.77 7.04
N GLU A 247 2.19 9.06 7.03
CA GLU A 247 2.55 9.85 8.22
C GLU A 247 1.29 10.60 8.65
N ASP A 248 0.87 10.45 9.89
CA ASP A 248 -0.38 11.01 10.42
C ASP A 248 -0.13 11.41 11.89
N ASN A 249 -0.56 12.61 12.27
CA ASN A 249 -0.37 13.12 13.64
C ASN A 249 -1.49 12.69 14.61
N GLU A 250 -2.56 12.09 14.10
CA GLU A 250 -3.75 11.70 14.86
C GLU A 250 -3.98 10.19 14.86
N ARG A 251 -3.67 9.51 13.74
CA ARG A 251 -4.16 8.15 13.48
C ARG A 251 -3.02 7.13 13.34
N PRO A 252 -3.14 5.96 14.00
CA PRO A 252 -2.18 4.88 13.85
C PRO A 252 -2.51 4.02 12.62
N TRP A 253 -1.81 4.25 11.50
CA TRP A 253 -2.01 3.46 10.27
C TRP A 253 -1.28 2.11 10.30
N PHE A 254 0.04 2.11 10.48
CA PHE A 254 0.87 0.90 10.46
C PHE A 254 2.26 1.18 11.04
N LEU A 255 2.69 0.42 12.07
CA LEU A 255 4.00 0.46 12.77
C LEU A 255 4.50 1.82 13.31
N GLY A 256 3.89 2.93 12.92
CA GLY A 256 4.12 4.26 13.47
C GLY A 256 3.03 4.63 14.46
N ASN A 257 3.45 5.14 15.62
CA ASN A 257 2.58 5.98 16.44
C ASN A 257 2.36 7.31 15.72
N PRO A 258 1.24 8.00 15.98
CA PRO A 258 1.03 9.32 15.44
C PRO A 258 2.24 10.21 15.72
N SER A 259 2.80 10.81 14.66
CA SER A 259 4.07 11.54 14.74
C SER A 259 3.99 12.81 13.91
N THR A 260 4.48 13.89 14.48
CA THR A 260 4.60 15.17 13.77
C THR A 260 5.92 15.31 13.02
N ALA A 261 6.89 14.41 13.27
CA ALA A 261 8.24 14.56 12.73
C ALA A 261 8.26 14.49 11.20
N GLY A 262 7.50 13.56 10.60
CA GLY A 262 7.35 13.45 9.15
C GLY A 262 6.74 14.71 8.54
N LEU A 263 5.69 15.27 9.17
CA LEU A 263 5.02 16.50 8.73
C LEU A 263 5.94 17.72 8.83
N GLN A 264 6.66 17.86 9.94
CA GLN A 264 7.64 18.93 10.15
C GLN A 264 8.77 18.86 9.11
N LEU A 265 9.31 17.67 8.89
CA LEU A 265 10.37 17.47 7.91
C LEU A 265 9.89 17.76 6.49
N PHE A 266 8.67 17.34 6.13
CA PHE A 266 8.05 17.65 4.84
C PHE A 266 7.96 19.16 4.62
N THR A 267 7.37 19.91 5.56
CA THR A 267 7.21 21.37 5.40
C THR A 267 8.54 22.13 5.35
N ALA A 268 9.55 21.64 6.07
CA ALA A 268 10.89 22.23 6.05
C ALA A 268 11.61 22.01 4.71
N THR A 269 11.47 20.83 4.12
CA THR A 269 12.31 20.37 2.99
C THR A 269 11.62 20.36 1.64
N HIS A 270 10.28 20.32 1.58
CA HIS A 270 9.55 20.27 0.32
C HIS A 270 9.74 21.56 -0.48
N ILE A 271 10.11 21.39 -1.75
CA ILE A 271 10.21 22.46 -2.72
C ILE A 271 9.19 22.17 -3.80
N CYS A 272 8.32 23.13 -4.10
CA CYS A 272 7.35 23.02 -5.19
C CYS A 272 8.00 23.32 -6.53
N ASP A 273 9.18 22.77 -6.84
CA ASP A 273 9.87 23.02 -8.11
C ASP A 273 9.35 22.16 -9.27
N SER A 274 8.60 21.11 -8.94
CA SER A 274 8.07 20.19 -9.94
C SER A 274 7.01 20.85 -10.84
N VAL A 275 7.02 20.48 -12.12
CA VAL A 275 5.98 20.87 -13.10
C VAL A 275 4.59 20.51 -12.58
N TRP A 276 4.47 19.42 -11.82
CA TRP A 276 3.20 18.95 -11.27
C TRP A 276 2.68 19.85 -10.15
N CYS A 277 3.51 20.21 -9.16
CA CYS A 277 3.09 21.09 -8.06
C CYS A 277 2.70 22.48 -8.59
N HIS A 278 3.51 23.06 -9.46
CA HIS A 278 3.19 24.34 -10.09
C HIS A 278 1.95 24.23 -10.99
N GLY A 279 1.82 23.13 -11.74
CA GLY A 279 0.72 22.91 -12.67
C GLY A 279 -0.65 22.89 -12.02
N VAL A 280 -0.75 22.41 -10.77
CA VAL A 280 -1.99 22.44 -9.97
C VAL A 280 -2.10 23.65 -9.04
N GLY A 281 -1.17 24.61 -9.13
CA GLY A 281 -1.21 25.87 -8.37
C GLY A 281 -0.79 25.75 -6.90
N PHE A 282 -0.08 24.69 -6.51
CA PHE A 282 0.43 24.58 -5.15
C PHE A 282 1.52 25.60 -4.86
N LYS A 283 1.52 26.06 -3.60
CA LYS A 283 2.56 26.91 -3.03
C LYS A 283 3.32 26.12 -2.00
N ARG A 284 4.57 26.52 -1.71
CA ARG A 284 5.35 25.89 -0.64
C ARG A 284 4.50 25.76 0.64
N PRO A 285 4.41 24.57 1.24
CA PRO A 285 3.62 24.37 2.44
C PRO A 285 4.19 25.25 3.57
N PRO A 286 3.34 25.87 4.39
CA PRO A 286 3.82 26.64 5.54
C PRO A 286 4.48 25.69 6.56
N PRO A 287 5.37 26.20 7.43
CA PRO A 287 5.94 25.40 8.50
C PRO A 287 4.86 24.74 9.36
N TYR A 288 5.02 23.45 9.65
CA TYR A 288 4.10 22.73 10.53
C TYR A 288 4.47 22.93 12.00
N TYR A 289 3.49 23.37 12.80
CA TYR A 289 3.55 23.42 14.26
C TYR A 289 2.50 22.46 14.79
N ALA A 290 2.89 21.58 15.72
CA ALA A 290 1.93 20.73 16.41
C ALA A 290 0.96 21.65 17.19
N MET A 291 -0.35 21.44 17.02
CA MET A 291 -1.31 22.10 17.88
C MET A 291 -1.26 21.42 19.26
N GLU A 292 -1.09 22.22 20.31
CA GLU A 292 -1.12 21.76 21.71
C GLU A 292 -2.49 21.17 22.09
#